data_AF-A0A8T0V7H3-F1
#
_entry.id   AF-A0A8T0V7H3-F1
#
_cell.length_a   1.000
_cell.length_b   1.000
_cell.length_c   1.000
_cell.angle_alpha   90.00
_cell.angle_beta   90.00
_cell.angle_gamma   90.00
#
_symmetry.space_group_name_H-M   'P 1'
#
loop_
_entity.id
_entity.type
_entity.pdbx_description
1 polymer ?
#
loop_
_entity_poly.entity_id
_entity_poly.type
_entity_poly.pdbx_seq_one_letter_code
_entity_poly.pdbx_strand_id
1 'polypeptide(L)'
;MQVRLLDGSIHEVDAVDVALLSQRTELTVPSIYSKDIFWWFAAFVKRQDLNLDKKLIDQWNDQFMEEIMDTDTLHDLIMLAWRTGQMKLLDVCCKRVADVLKARLPEDVVELLNLPNVGDEDEDDDEANG
;
A
#
# COMPACT_ATOMS: atom_id res chain seq x y z
N MET A 1 25.52 -3.19 -0.73
CA MET A 1 25.10 -4.48 -0.13
C MET A 1 24.11 -5.15 -1.07
N GLN A 2 24.07 -6.49 -1.16
CA GLN A 2 23.17 -7.18 -2.08
C GLN A 2 21.93 -7.68 -1.32
N VAL A 3 20.74 -7.41 -1.87
CA VAL A 3 19.47 -7.88 -1.35
C VAL A 3 18.83 -8.79 -2.40
N ARG A 4 18.37 -9.98 -1.99
CA ARG A 4 17.64 -10.91 -2.85
C ARG A 4 16.15 -10.67 -2.66
N LEU A 5 15.40 -10.40 -3.72
CA LEU A 5 13.95 -10.25 -3.68
C LEU A 5 13.25 -11.60 -3.76
N LEU A 6 11.94 -11.62 -3.52
CA LEU A 6 11.11 -12.83 -3.55
C LEU A 6 11.03 -13.49 -4.93
N ASP A 7 11.10 -12.69 -6.00
CA ASP A 7 11.19 -13.17 -7.38
C ASP A 7 12.54 -13.83 -7.72
N GLY A 8 13.47 -13.87 -6.76
CA GLY A 8 14.80 -14.46 -6.89
C GLY A 8 15.85 -13.51 -7.47
N SER A 9 15.47 -12.30 -7.87
CA SER A 9 16.39 -11.28 -8.38
C SER A 9 17.31 -10.76 -7.27
N ILE A 10 18.50 -10.29 -7.67
CA ILE A 10 19.50 -9.73 -6.76
C ILE A 10 19.73 -8.28 -7.15
N HIS A 11 19.62 -7.38 -6.17
CA HIS A 11 19.82 -5.95 -6.37
C HIS A 11 20.94 -5.43 -5.47
N GLU A 12 21.79 -4.57 -6.04
CA GLU A 12 22.69 -3.74 -5.23
C GLU A 12 21.92 -2.58 -4.62
N VAL A 13 22.07 -2.45 -3.31
CA VAL A 13 21.43 -1.44 -2.49
C VAL A 13 22.49 -0.83 -1.57
N ASP A 14 22.37 0.45 -1.27
CA ASP A 14 23.26 1.11 -0.32
C ASP A 14 23.17 0.43 1.07
N ALA A 15 24.29 0.36 1.79
CA ALA A 15 24.30 -0.20 3.15
C ALA A 15 23.40 0.58 4.11
N VAL A 16 23.24 1.88 3.90
CA VAL A 16 22.34 2.75 4.68
C VAL A 16 20.88 2.33 4.50
N ASP A 17 20.47 2.00 3.28
CA ASP A 17 19.09 1.59 2.97
C ASP A 17 18.75 0.24 3.61
N VAL A 18 19.70 -0.70 3.61
CA VAL A 18 19.53 -2.00 4.28
C VAL A 18 19.47 -1.83 5.81
N ALA A 19 20.28 -0.93 6.37
CA ALA A 19 20.26 -0.66 7.81
C ALA A 19 18.94 0.00 8.25
N LEU A 20 18.38 0.87 7.42
CA LEU A 20 17.08 1.50 7.65
C LEU A 20 15.95 0.46 7.71
N LEU A 21 16.02 -0.55 6.84
CA LEU A 21 15.10 -1.69 6.82
C LEU A 21 15.33 -2.62 8.02
N SER A 22 16.58 -2.90 8.38
CA SER A 22 16.89 -3.84 9.46
C SER A 22 16.70 -3.26 10.87
N GLN A 23 16.72 -1.93 11.04
CA GLN A 23 16.69 -1.29 12.36
C GLN A 23 15.31 -1.23 13.01
N ARG A 24 14.20 -1.48 12.29
CA ARG A 24 12.85 -1.33 12.87
C ARG A 24 12.01 -2.59 12.96
N THR A 25 12.42 -3.68 12.32
CA THR A 25 11.89 -5.03 12.51
C THR A 25 12.82 -5.95 11.74
N GLU A 26 13.03 -7.18 12.19
CA GLU A 26 13.61 -8.21 11.33
C GLU A 26 12.66 -8.40 10.13
N LEU A 27 12.86 -7.59 9.09
CA LEU A 27 12.16 -7.74 7.84
C LEU A 27 12.62 -9.07 7.27
N THR A 28 11.81 -10.08 7.49
CA THR A 28 11.91 -11.27 6.67
C THR A 28 11.72 -10.76 5.23
N VAL A 29 12.74 -11.01 4.43
CA VAL A 29 12.82 -10.81 2.97
C VAL A 29 11.51 -11.15 2.20
N PRO A 30 10.59 -12.03 2.67
CA PRO A 30 9.29 -12.27 2.05
C PRO A 30 8.26 -11.14 2.04
N SER A 31 8.62 -9.89 2.32
CA SER A 31 7.65 -8.79 2.39
C SER A 31 7.77 -7.77 1.26
N ILE A 32 8.79 -7.90 0.40
CA ILE A 32 9.04 -6.99 -0.73
C ILE A 32 8.89 -7.80 -2.02
N TYR A 33 7.73 -7.64 -2.65
CA TYR A 33 7.28 -8.46 -3.78
C TYR A 33 7.96 -8.07 -5.10
N SER A 34 8.37 -6.81 -5.26
CA SER A 34 9.04 -6.33 -6.48
C SER A 34 10.04 -5.20 -6.21
N LYS A 35 10.91 -4.96 -7.19
CA LYS A 35 11.86 -3.84 -7.21
C LYS A 35 11.12 -2.49 -7.07
N ASP A 36 9.97 -2.35 -7.70
CA ASP A 36 9.25 -1.08 -7.71
C ASP A 36 8.66 -0.77 -6.33
N ILE A 37 8.08 -1.76 -5.64
CA ILE A 37 7.61 -1.62 -4.25
C ILE A 37 8.75 -1.21 -3.33
N PHE A 38 9.94 -1.81 -3.50
CA PHE A 38 11.13 -1.42 -2.76
C PHE A 38 11.46 0.07 -2.97
N TRP A 39 11.49 0.52 -4.22
CA TRP A 39 11.81 1.92 -4.53
C TRP A 39 10.78 2.89 -3.98
N TRP A 40 9.49 2.58 -4.10
CA TRP A 40 8.42 3.39 -3.54
C TRP A 40 8.56 3.51 -2.02
N PHE A 41 8.74 2.39 -1.32
CA PHE A 41 8.92 2.37 0.13
C PHE A 41 10.16 3.16 0.55
N ALA A 42 11.32 2.90 -0.05
CA ALA A 42 12.57 3.57 0.27
C ALA A 42 12.49 5.08 -0.01
N ALA A 43 11.86 5.49 -1.12
CA ALA A 43 11.66 6.90 -1.46
C ALA A 43 10.80 7.60 -0.40
N PHE A 44 9.70 6.97 0.02
CA PHE A 44 8.84 7.52 1.07
C PHE A 44 9.60 7.68 2.39
N VAL A 45 10.28 6.63 2.86
CA VAL A 45 11.00 6.69 4.14
C VAL A 45 12.10 7.75 4.11
N LYS A 46 12.91 7.80 3.04
CA LYS A 46 13.94 8.85 2.86
C LYS A 46 13.34 10.24 2.91
N ARG A 47 12.16 10.44 2.31
CA ARG A 47 11.48 11.74 2.34
C ARG A 47 11.02 12.11 3.75
N GLN A 48 10.48 11.15 4.50
CA GLN A 48 10.00 11.36 5.87
C GLN A 48 11.13 11.68 6.87
N ASP A 49 12.36 11.27 6.58
CA ASP A 49 13.54 11.57 7.39
C ASP A 49 14.11 12.98 7.12
N LEU A 50 13.67 13.67 6.07
CA LEU A 50 14.03 15.05 5.83
C LEU A 50 13.34 15.95 6.86
N ASN A 51 14.10 16.84 7.51
CA ASN A 51 13.57 17.83 8.45
C ASN A 51 12.86 19.00 7.71
N LEU A 52 11.82 18.67 6.94
CA LEU A 52 11.02 19.60 6.17
C LEU A 52 9.78 20.06 6.94
N ASP A 53 9.20 21.19 6.51
CA ASP A 53 7.91 21.64 7.01
C ASP A 53 6.81 20.60 6.74
N LYS A 54 5.91 20.41 7.70
CA LYS A 54 4.82 19.44 7.61
C LYS A 54 3.97 19.62 6.36
N LYS A 55 3.66 20.86 5.95
CA LYS A 55 2.85 21.11 4.75
C LYS A 55 3.55 20.62 3.47
N LEU A 56 4.87 20.76 3.41
CA LEU A 56 5.65 20.27 2.26
C LEU A 56 5.70 18.75 2.22
N ILE A 57 5.76 18.10 3.39
CA ILE A 57 5.66 16.64 3.49
C ILE A 57 4.27 16.17 3.06
N ASP A 58 3.21 16.79 3.56
CA ASP A 58 1.83 16.40 3.24
C ASP A 58 1.52 16.59 1.74
N GLN A 59 1.94 17.71 1.14
CA GLN A 59 1.81 17.94 -0.30
C GLN A 59 2.57 16.90 -1.14
N TRP A 60 3.79 16.57 -0.71
CA TRP A 60 4.58 15.55 -1.40
C TRP A 60 3.93 14.16 -1.25
N ASN A 61 3.37 13.83 -0.08
CA ASN A 61 2.68 12.57 0.14
C ASN A 61 1.47 12.42 -0.79
N ASP A 62 0.69 13.49 -0.97
CA ASP A 62 -0.46 13.49 -1.87
C ASP A 62 0.01 13.26 -3.33
N GLN A 63 1.03 14.01 -3.79
CA GLN A 63 1.62 13.83 -5.13
C GLN A 63 2.21 12.42 -5.33
N PHE A 64 2.90 11.91 -4.31
CA PHE A 64 3.48 10.58 -4.33
C PHE A 64 2.43 9.48 -4.53
N MET A 65 1.26 9.62 -3.91
CA MET A 65 0.15 8.67 -4.08
C MET A 65 -0.62 8.83 -5.38
N GLU A 66 -0.52 9.97 -6.06
CA GLU A 66 -1.11 10.16 -7.39
C GLU A 66 -0.38 9.34 -8.46
N GLU A 67 0.93 9.14 -8.29
CA GLU A 67 1.76 8.31 -9.18
C GLU A 67 1.46 6.80 -9.07
N ILE A 68 0.87 6.36 -7.95
CA ILE A 68 0.48 4.96 -7.71
C ILE A 68 -0.98 4.80 -8.15
N MET A 69 -1.17 4.26 -9.36
CA MET A 69 -2.48 4.16 -9.98
C MET A 69 -3.10 2.75 -9.94
N ASP A 70 -2.29 1.71 -9.79
CA ASP A 70 -2.77 0.33 -9.77
C ASP A 70 -3.01 -0.18 -8.34
N THR A 71 -4.07 -0.98 -8.20
CA THR A 71 -4.55 -1.51 -6.92
C THR A 71 -3.56 -2.50 -6.29
N ASP A 72 -2.81 -3.24 -7.12
CA ASP A 72 -1.84 -4.25 -6.67
C ASP A 72 -0.64 -3.59 -5.98
N THR A 73 -0.05 -2.55 -6.60
CA THR A 73 1.06 -1.78 -6.01
C THR A 73 0.64 -1.11 -4.71
N LEU A 74 -0.57 -0.55 -4.67
CA LEU A 74 -1.11 0.08 -3.46
C LEU A 74 -1.33 -0.95 -2.34
N HIS A 75 -1.87 -2.11 -2.66
CA HIS A 75 -2.05 -3.23 -1.73
C HIS A 75 -0.69 -3.68 -1.15
N ASP A 76 0.30 -3.90 -2.00
CA ASP A 76 1.62 -4.37 -1.58
C ASP A 76 2.34 -3.34 -0.70
N LEU A 77 2.20 -2.05 -1.00
CA LEU A 77 2.70 -0.97 -0.15
C LEU A 77 2.00 -0.90 1.20
N ILE A 78 0.68 -1.10 1.26
CA ILE A 78 -0.08 -1.19 2.52
C ILE A 78 0.45 -2.34 3.38
N MET A 79 0.62 -3.52 2.77
CA MET A 79 1.13 -4.70 3.46
C MET A 79 2.56 -4.51 3.96
N LEU A 80 3.42 -3.89 3.15
CA LEU A 80 4.78 -3.57 3.55
C LEU A 80 4.83 -2.54 4.67
N ALA A 81 4.01 -1.47 4.60
CA ALA A 81 3.91 -0.46 5.64
C ALA A 81 3.45 -1.05 6.98
N TRP A 82 2.43 -1.91 6.95
CA TRP A 82 1.94 -2.63 8.13
C TRP A 82 3.04 -3.50 8.76
N ARG A 83 3.72 -4.32 7.94
CA ARG A 83 4.76 -5.25 8.43
C ARG A 83 6.02 -4.54 8.96
N THR A 84 6.35 -3.37 8.41
CA THR A 84 7.51 -2.56 8.82
C THR A 84 7.21 -1.60 9.96
N GLY A 85 5.93 -1.49 10.38
CA GLY A 85 5.49 -0.51 11.37
C GLY A 85 5.52 0.94 10.88
N GLN A 86 5.59 1.17 9.57
CA GLN A 86 5.65 2.51 8.99
C GLN A 86 4.26 3.14 8.89
N MET A 87 3.70 3.50 10.05
CA MET A 87 2.31 3.98 10.19
C MET A 87 1.97 5.19 9.31
N LYS A 88 2.92 6.11 9.10
CA LYS A 88 2.71 7.26 8.20
C LYS A 88 2.46 6.84 6.75
N LEU A 89 3.14 5.79 6.29
CA LEU A 89 2.92 5.27 4.93
C LEU A 89 1.55 4.59 4.86
N LEU A 90 1.21 3.80 5.89
CA LEU A 90 -0.09 3.16 6.00
C LEU A 90 -1.24 4.18 5.95
N ASP A 91 -1.15 5.25 6.73
CA ASP A 91 -2.16 6.32 6.77
C ASP A 91 -2.37 6.96 5.39
N VAL A 92 -1.28 7.27 4.69
CA VAL A 92 -1.33 7.91 3.38
C VAL A 92 -1.90 6.95 2.32
N CYS A 93 -1.54 5.66 2.35
CA CYS A 93 -2.14 4.66 1.48
C CYS A 93 -3.64 4.47 1.77
N CYS A 94 -4.05 4.39 3.03
CA CYS A 94 -5.46 4.24 3.41
C CYS A 94 -6.28 5.47 3.00
N LYS A 95 -5.72 6.69 3.15
CA LYS A 95 -6.34 7.92 2.64
C LYS A 95 -6.55 7.83 1.14
N ARG A 96 -5.54 7.39 0.36
CA ARG A 96 -5.65 7.23 -1.09
C ARG A 96 -6.76 6.27 -1.48
N VAL A 97 -6.84 5.10 -0.83
CA VAL A 97 -7.96 4.15 -1.05
C VAL A 97 -9.30 4.82 -0.77
N ALA A 98 -9.43 5.50 0.37
CA ALA A 98 -10.68 6.17 0.74
C ALA A 98 -11.07 7.26 -0.28
N ASP A 99 -10.11 8.02 -0.80
CA ASP A 99 -10.36 9.08 -1.79
C ASP A 99 -10.76 8.51 -3.16
N VAL A 100 -10.16 7.38 -3.57
CA VAL A 100 -10.57 6.65 -4.79
C VAL A 100 -11.99 6.13 -4.66
N LEU A 101 -12.37 5.60 -3.50
CA LEU A 101 -13.72 5.07 -3.26
C LEU A 101 -14.78 6.17 -3.15
N LYS A 102 -14.48 7.29 -2.47
CA LYS A 102 -15.41 8.43 -2.33
C LYS A 102 -15.79 9.07 -3.67
N ALA A 103 -14.90 8.98 -4.66
CA ALA A 103 -15.10 9.59 -5.97
C ALA A 103 -15.97 8.75 -6.92
N ARG A 104 -16.44 7.57 -6.50
CA ARG A 104 -17.06 6.56 -7.36
C ARG A 104 -18.48 6.19 -6.91
N LEU A 105 -19.31 5.75 -7.85
CA LEU A 105 -20.60 5.14 -7.52
C LEU A 105 -20.39 3.70 -6.99
N PRO A 106 -21.35 3.13 -6.25
CA PRO A 106 -21.24 1.77 -5.72
C PRO A 106 -20.93 0.72 -6.80
N GLU A 107 -21.55 0.84 -7.97
CA GLU A 107 -21.34 -0.05 -9.13
C GLU A 107 -19.90 0.03 -9.66
N ASP A 108 -19.36 1.26 -9.80
CA ASP A 108 -17.97 1.48 -10.22
C ASP A 108 -16.96 0.92 -9.20
N VAL A 109 -17.31 0.90 -7.91
CA VAL A 109 -16.48 0.32 -6.85
C VAL A 109 -16.46 -1.21 -6.95
N VAL A 110 -17.61 -1.83 -7.22
CA VAL A 110 -17.70 -3.28 -7.44
C VAL A 110 -16.85 -3.71 -8.63
N GLU A 111 -16.92 -2.97 -9.74
CA GLU A 111 -16.09 -3.23 -10.92
C GLU A 111 -14.59 -2.99 -10.62
N LEU A 112 -14.23 -1.86 -9.99
CA LEU A 112 -12.85 -1.52 -9.66
C LEU A 112 -12.18 -2.57 -8.76
N LEU A 113 -12.92 -3.07 -7.77
CA LEU A 113 -12.40 -4.03 -6.78
C LEU A 113 -12.69 -5.49 -7.18
N ASN A 114 -13.32 -5.71 -8.33
CA ASN A 114 -13.74 -7.02 -8.82
C ASN A 114 -14.49 -7.83 -7.74
N LEU A 115 -15.42 -7.16 -7.04
CA LEU A 115 -16.19 -7.77 -5.95
C LEU A 115 -17.33 -8.64 -6.52
N PRO A 116 -17.66 -9.77 -5.89
CA PRO A 116 -18.83 -10.53 -6.26
C PRO A 116 -20.10 -9.69 -6.01
N ASN A 117 -21.07 -9.79 -6.93
CA ASN A 117 -22.38 -9.14 -6.77
C ASN A 117 -23.11 -9.79 -5.58
N VAL A 118 -23.33 -9.03 -4.51
CA VAL A 118 -24.00 -9.52 -3.28
C VAL A 118 -25.54 -9.51 -3.42
N GLY A 119 -26.06 -9.17 -4.60
CA GLY A 119 -27.50 -9.05 -4.86
C GLY A 119 -28.22 -10.31 -5.39
N ASP A 120 -27.52 -11.44 -5.50
CA ASP A 120 -28.07 -12.70 -6.02
C ASP A 120 -28.14 -13.81 -4.95
N GLU A 121 -28.21 -13.44 -3.66
CA GLU A 121 -28.68 -14.36 -2.61
C GLU A 121 -30.18 -14.12 -2.41
N ASP A 122 -30.96 -15.13 -2.80
CA ASP A 122 -32.42 -15.23 -2.86
C ASP A 122 -33.17 -14.52 -1.71
N GLU A 123 -34.03 -13.54 -2.04
CA GLU A 123 -35.14 -13.10 -1.18
C GLU A 123 -36.22 -14.21 -1.12
N ASP A 124 -35.91 -15.35 -0.50
CA ASP A 124 -36.85 -16.42 -0.20
C ASP A 124 -36.74 -16.82 1.29
N ASP A 125 -37.19 -15.96 2.22
CA ASP A 125 -37.60 -16.44 3.55
C ASP A 125 -38.45 -15.42 4.34
N ASP A 126 -39.64 -15.06 3.82
CA ASP A 126 -40.65 -14.34 4.63
C ASP A 126 -42.10 -14.81 4.35
N GLU A 127 -42.30 -16.12 4.10
CA GLU A 127 -43.64 -16.73 4.21
C GLU A 127 -43.59 -18.11 4.89
N ALA A 128 -43.46 -18.14 6.22
CA ALA A 128 -43.93 -19.28 7.02
C ALA A 128 -44.15 -18.92 8.50
N ASN A 129 -45.26 -18.24 8.84
CA ASN A 129 -46.09 -18.71 9.96
C ASN A 129 -47.51 -18.11 9.90
N GLY A 130 -48.42 -18.86 9.27
CA GLY A 130 -49.87 -18.75 9.41
C GLY A 130 -50.44 -20.10 9.80
#